data_AF-A0A5B7V8J4-F1
#
_entry.id   AF-A0A5B7V8J4-F1
#
_cell.length_a   1.000
_cell.length_b   1.000
_cell.length_c   1.000
_cell.angle_alpha   90.00
_cell.angle_beta   90.00
_cell.angle_gamma   90.00
#
_symmetry.space_group_name_H-M   'P 1'
#
loop_
_entity.id
_entity.type
_entity.pdbx_description
1 polymer ?
#
loop_
_entity_poly.entity_id
_entity_poly.type
_entity_poly.pdbx_seq_one_letter_code
_entity_poly.pdbx_strand_id
1 'polypeptide(L)'
;MMTNQGMDQDSPLSCLLVGQPTLRRTMKLAVLAALEQRTALRYTMPGMSSEETTSYIAHHLKLVGRPDQLFTEDALCLIHTTSRGYPRAVNNLALQSLVAAFATGKNLVDDTSACAAVSEVVD
;
A
#
# COMPACT_ATOMS: atom_id res chain seq x y z
N MET A 1 18.25 47.21 -15.72
CA MET A 1 18.28 45.80 -16.15
C MET A 1 18.57 44.96 -14.92
N MET A 2 17.54 44.38 -14.31
CA MET A 2 17.64 43.61 -13.05
C MET A 2 18.26 42.22 -13.31
N THR A 3 19.50 42.11 -12.85
CA THR A 3 20.30 40.98 -12.32
C THR A 3 19.68 39.60 -12.06
N ASN A 4 18.93 38.98 -12.98
CA ASN A 4 18.52 37.57 -12.84
C ASN A 4 19.00 36.64 -13.96
N GLN A 5 20.25 36.75 -14.38
CA GLN A 5 20.83 35.89 -15.43
C GLN A 5 21.45 34.57 -14.91
N GLY A 6 21.50 34.37 -13.59
CA GLY A 6 22.19 33.22 -12.96
C GLY A 6 21.30 32.22 -12.22
N MET A 7 20.03 32.53 -11.94
CA MET A 7 19.10 31.61 -11.26
C MET A 7 18.25 30.75 -12.22
N ASP A 8 18.30 31.04 -13.53
CA ASP A 8 17.45 30.40 -14.55
C ASP A 8 18.07 29.14 -15.19
N GLN A 9 19.29 28.74 -14.82
CA GLN A 9 19.99 27.65 -15.51
C GLN A 9 19.87 26.27 -14.87
N ASP A 10 19.56 26.19 -13.58
CA ASP A 10 19.20 24.94 -12.92
C ASP A 10 18.06 25.24 -11.96
N SER A 11 16.94 24.52 -12.05
CA SER A 11 15.91 24.54 -11.00
C SER A 11 16.39 23.58 -9.91
N PRO A 12 16.99 24.03 -8.79
CA PRO A 12 17.62 23.13 -7.82
C PRO A 12 16.59 22.42 -6.92
N LEU A 13 15.30 22.65 -7.16
CA LEU A 13 14.22 22.22 -6.28
C LEU A 13 13.30 21.24 -7.01
N SER A 14 13.38 19.98 -6.59
CA SER A 14 12.42 18.94 -6.92
C SER A 14 11.36 18.89 -5.83
N CYS A 15 10.11 19.24 -6.17
CA CYS A 15 8.98 19.17 -5.25
C CYS A 15 8.20 17.88 -5.49
N LEU A 16 8.01 17.07 -4.43
CA LEU A 16 7.17 15.87 -4.45
C LEU A 16 5.97 16.09 -3.53
N LEU A 17 4.78 16.14 -4.13
CA LEU A 17 3.52 16.25 -3.40
C LEU A 17 2.94 14.85 -3.19
N VAL A 18 2.90 14.39 -1.93
CA VAL A 18 2.34 13.09 -1.54
C VAL A 18 1.16 13.32 -0.59
N GLY A 19 0.05 12.65 -0.85
CA GLY A 19 -1.12 12.75 0.01
C GLY A 19 -2.26 11.85 -0.42
N GLN A 20 -3.36 11.96 0.32
CA GLN A 20 -4.60 11.24 0.05
C GLN A 20 -5.30 11.76 -1.22
N PRO A 21 -6.31 11.04 -1.76
CA PRO A 21 -7.08 11.49 -2.92
C PRO A 21 -7.69 12.89 -2.79
N THR A 22 -7.86 13.40 -1.56
CA THR A 22 -8.26 14.78 -1.26
C THR A 22 -7.28 15.81 -1.80
N LEU A 23 -5.97 15.54 -1.73
CA LEU A 23 -4.93 16.44 -2.28
C LEU A 23 -5.14 16.69 -3.77
N ARG A 24 -5.50 15.64 -4.53
CA ARG A 24 -5.82 15.77 -5.96
C ARG A 24 -7.03 16.69 -6.19
N ARG A 25 -8.03 16.63 -5.33
CA ARG A 25 -9.22 17.52 -5.43
C ARG A 25 -8.84 18.95 -5.12
N THR A 26 -8.05 19.16 -4.07
CA THR A 26 -7.53 20.49 -3.70
C THR A 26 -6.69 21.08 -4.82
N MET A 27 -5.84 20.29 -5.48
CA MET A 27 -5.01 20.77 -6.58
C MET A 27 -5.79 21.31 -7.78
N LYS A 28 -7.06 20.92 -7.95
CA LYS A 28 -7.94 21.39 -9.02
C LYS A 28 -8.67 22.69 -8.70
N LEU A 29 -8.48 23.26 -7.51
CA LEU A 29 -9.08 24.54 -7.14
C LEU A 29 -8.47 25.66 -7.99
N ALA A 30 -9.31 26.61 -8.45
CA ALA A 30 -8.87 27.70 -9.32
C ALA A 30 -7.68 28.51 -8.73
N VAL A 31 -7.63 28.66 -7.40
CA VAL A 31 -6.53 29.34 -6.70
C VAL A 31 -5.17 28.64 -6.87
N LEU A 32 -5.16 27.34 -7.16
CA LEU A 32 -3.95 26.53 -7.36
C LEU A 32 -3.65 26.23 -8.84
N ALA A 33 -4.37 26.83 -9.80
CA ALA A 33 -4.24 26.52 -11.23
C ALA A 33 -2.79 26.70 -11.75
N ALA A 34 -2.07 27.72 -11.29
CA ALA A 34 -0.67 27.95 -11.68
C ALA A 34 0.27 26.84 -11.20
N LEU A 35 0.01 26.26 -10.02
CA LEU A 35 0.76 25.14 -9.48
C LEU A 35 0.39 23.83 -10.19
N GLU A 36 -0.90 23.64 -10.49
CA GLU A 36 -1.38 22.47 -11.24
C GLU A 36 -0.75 22.39 -12.63
N GLN A 37 -0.61 23.52 -13.34
CA GLN A 37 0.04 23.59 -14.65
C GLN A 37 1.53 23.21 -14.63
N ARG A 38 2.21 23.40 -13.49
CA ARG A 38 3.64 23.08 -13.32
C ARG A 38 3.90 21.66 -12.82
N THR A 39 2.85 20.88 -12.57
CA THR A 39 2.98 19.49 -12.12
C THR A 39 3.24 18.59 -13.33
N ALA A 40 4.50 18.21 -13.54
CA ALA A 40 4.92 17.41 -14.70
C ALA A 40 4.41 15.96 -14.68
N LEU A 41 4.41 15.31 -13.51
CA LEU A 41 3.99 13.92 -13.33
C LEU A 41 2.90 13.81 -12.28
N ARG A 42 1.86 13.05 -12.60
CA ARG A 42 0.80 12.66 -11.66
C ARG A 42 0.66 11.16 -11.65
N TYR A 43 0.85 10.55 -10.49
CA TYR A 43 0.69 9.12 -10.31
C TYR A 43 -0.32 8.84 -9.20
N THR A 44 -1.19 7.86 -9.44
CA THR A 44 -2.02 7.27 -8.39
C THR A 44 -1.44 5.90 -8.12
N MET A 45 -1.06 5.61 -6.89
CA MET A 45 -0.67 4.26 -6.51
C MET A 45 -1.93 3.41 -6.40
N PRO A 46 -2.14 2.41 -7.28
CA PRO A 46 -3.22 1.46 -7.12
C PRO A 46 -2.92 0.50 -5.95
N GLY A 47 -3.91 -0.31 -5.56
CA GLY A 47 -3.63 -1.49 -4.75
C GLY A 47 -2.68 -2.43 -5.50
N MET A 48 -1.93 -3.22 -4.73
CA MET A 48 -1.08 -4.28 -5.26
C MET A 48 -1.91 -5.31 -6.03
N SER A 49 -1.35 -5.94 -7.06
CA SER A 49 -1.92 -7.13 -7.68
C SER A 49 -1.91 -8.34 -6.72
N SER A 50 -2.56 -9.43 -7.09
CA SER A 50 -2.52 -10.67 -6.30
C SER A 50 -1.09 -11.20 -6.16
N GLU A 51 -0.31 -11.20 -7.24
CA GLU A 51 1.09 -11.63 -7.25
C GLU A 51 1.97 -10.71 -6.39
N GLU A 52 1.78 -9.39 -6.50
CA GLU A 52 2.48 -8.40 -5.68
C GLU A 52 2.11 -8.56 -4.20
N THR A 53 0.86 -8.87 -3.89
CA THR A 53 0.40 -9.11 -2.50
C THR A 53 1.06 -10.35 -1.91
N THR A 54 1.13 -11.44 -2.67
CA THR A 54 1.82 -12.67 -2.26
C THR A 54 3.31 -12.42 -2.05
N SER A 55 3.97 -11.75 -3.00
CA SER A 55 5.38 -11.38 -2.90
C SER A 55 5.64 -10.44 -1.72
N TYR A 56 4.74 -9.50 -1.45
CA TYR A 56 4.80 -8.56 -0.34
C TYR A 56 4.77 -9.28 1.01
N ILE A 57 3.83 -10.22 1.20
CA ILE A 57 3.73 -11.02 2.43
C ILE A 57 4.98 -11.90 2.58
N ALA A 58 5.39 -12.59 1.52
CA ALA A 58 6.59 -13.44 1.54
C ALA A 58 7.86 -12.62 1.86
N HIS A 59 7.97 -11.40 1.33
CA HIS A 59 9.05 -10.48 1.66
C HIS A 59 9.05 -10.10 3.14
N HIS A 60 7.90 -9.74 3.70
CA HIS A 60 7.76 -9.44 5.13
C HIS A 60 8.16 -10.63 6.02
N LEU A 61 7.75 -11.84 5.65
CA LEU A 61 8.15 -13.07 6.37
C LEU A 61 9.65 -13.34 6.30
N LYS A 62 10.27 -13.08 5.13
CA LYS A 62 11.72 -13.18 4.96
C LYS A 62 12.48 -12.18 5.85
N LEU A 63 11.98 -10.96 6.00
CA LEU A 63 12.61 -9.93 6.86
C LEU A 63 12.66 -10.34 8.34
N VAL A 64 11.67 -11.09 8.81
CA VAL A 64 11.63 -11.61 10.19
C VAL A 64 12.35 -12.96 10.35
N GLY A 65 13.09 -13.42 9.33
CA GLY A 65 13.86 -14.66 9.36
C GLY A 65 13.02 -15.94 9.25
N ARG A 66 11.78 -15.83 8.75
CA ARG A 66 10.88 -16.96 8.51
C ARG A 66 10.56 -17.08 7.02
N PRO A 67 11.46 -17.64 6.19
CA PRO A 67 11.17 -17.86 4.77
C PRO A 67 10.16 -19.00 4.55
N ASP A 68 9.81 -19.74 5.60
CA ASP A 68 8.86 -20.86 5.56
C ASP A 68 7.48 -20.38 5.08
N GLN A 69 6.80 -21.24 4.33
CA GLN A 69 5.43 -20.96 3.88
C GLN A 69 4.48 -21.01 5.08
N LEU A 70 4.06 -19.84 5.57
CA LEU A 70 3.09 -19.70 6.67
C LEU A 70 1.66 -19.48 6.18
N PHE A 71 1.45 -19.26 4.88
CA PHE A 71 0.14 -19.02 4.29
C PHE A 71 -0.11 -19.97 3.11
N THR A 72 -1.32 -20.51 3.02
CA THR A 72 -1.78 -21.22 1.81
C THR A 72 -2.08 -20.21 0.69
N GLU A 73 -2.08 -20.69 -0.55
CA GLU A 73 -2.47 -19.87 -1.71
C GLU A 73 -3.90 -19.34 -1.58
N ASP A 74 -4.82 -20.16 -1.06
CA ASP A 74 -6.21 -19.76 -0.81
C ASP A 74 -6.29 -18.61 0.21
N ALA A 75 -5.55 -18.70 1.32
CA ALA A 75 -5.50 -17.65 2.33
C ALA A 75 -4.94 -16.34 1.76
N LEU A 76 -3.89 -16.41 0.92
CA LEU A 76 -3.31 -15.24 0.25
C LEU A 76 -4.32 -14.61 -0.72
N CYS A 77 -5.05 -15.42 -1.49
CA CYS A 77 -6.10 -14.97 -2.40
C CYS A 77 -7.23 -14.26 -1.65
N LEU A 78 -7.66 -14.82 -0.52
CA LEU A 78 -8.70 -14.23 0.32
C LEU A 78 -8.23 -12.90 0.94
N ILE A 79 -7.01 -12.85 1.48
CA ILE A 79 -6.41 -11.62 2.02
C ILE A 79 -6.32 -10.55 0.93
N HIS A 80 -5.88 -10.89 -0.28
CA HIS A 80 -5.79 -9.96 -1.40
C HIS A 80 -7.18 -9.40 -1.78
N THR A 81 -8.15 -10.28 -1.98
CA THR A 81 -9.52 -9.92 -2.37
C THR A 81 -10.17 -8.98 -1.35
N THR A 82 -10.06 -9.31 -0.06
CA THR A 82 -10.66 -8.52 1.02
C THR A 82 -9.94 -7.19 1.22
N SER A 83 -8.61 -7.18 1.18
CA SER A 83 -7.80 -5.95 1.32
C SER A 83 -7.84 -5.04 0.09
N ARG A 84 -8.28 -5.56 -1.06
CA ARG A 84 -8.15 -4.93 -2.39
C ARG A 84 -6.70 -4.59 -2.75
N GLY A 85 -5.74 -5.33 -2.19
CA GLY A 85 -4.30 -5.11 -2.37
C GLY A 85 -3.74 -3.87 -1.67
N TYR A 86 -4.48 -3.21 -0.77
CA TYR A 86 -3.93 -2.08 -0.02
C TYR A 86 -2.98 -2.56 1.08
N PRO A 87 -1.69 -2.14 1.10
CA PRO A 87 -0.69 -2.72 2.00
C PRO A 87 -1.06 -2.69 3.48
N ARG A 88 -1.70 -1.60 3.96
CA ARG A 88 -2.15 -1.51 5.36
C ARG A 88 -3.24 -2.53 5.70
N ALA A 89 -4.20 -2.73 4.78
CA ALA A 89 -5.27 -3.71 4.98
C ALA A 89 -4.72 -5.14 4.87
N VAL A 90 -3.81 -5.39 3.91
CA VAL A 90 -3.08 -6.66 3.79
C VAL A 90 -2.37 -7.01 5.09
N ASN A 91 -1.60 -6.07 5.67
CA ASN A 91 -0.87 -6.29 6.91
C ASN A 91 -1.79 -6.63 8.09
N ASN A 92 -2.90 -5.89 8.25
CA ASN A 92 -3.84 -6.13 9.33
C ASN A 92 -4.49 -7.51 9.21
N LEU A 93 -4.99 -7.85 8.02
CA LEU A 93 -5.59 -9.16 7.75
C LEU A 93 -4.57 -10.28 7.96
N ALA A 94 -3.36 -10.16 7.40
CA ALA A 94 -2.32 -11.17 7.56
C ALA A 94 -1.96 -11.39 9.04
N LEU A 95 -1.86 -10.33 9.83
CA LEU A 95 -1.59 -10.40 11.27
C LEU A 95 -2.73 -11.12 12.02
N GLN A 96 -3.98 -10.74 11.77
CA GLN A 96 -5.14 -11.39 12.40
C GLN A 96 -5.26 -12.85 11.99
N SER A 97 -4.99 -13.18 10.73
CA SER A 97 -5.00 -14.56 10.26
C SER A 97 -3.93 -15.41 10.96
N LEU A 98 -2.74 -14.84 11.22
CA LEU A 98 -1.69 -15.50 12.01
C LEU A 98 -2.13 -15.71 13.46
N VAL A 99 -2.78 -14.73 14.08
CA VAL A 99 -3.32 -14.85 15.45
C VAL A 99 -4.41 -15.93 15.51
N ALA A 100 -5.31 -15.98 14.53
CA ALA A 100 -6.36 -16.99 14.45
C ALA A 100 -5.79 -18.41 14.23
N ALA A 101 -4.80 -18.57 13.35
CA ALA A 101 -4.10 -19.83 13.16
C ALA A 101 -3.39 -20.28 14.44
N PHE A 102 -2.72 -19.36 15.14
CA PHE A 102 -2.07 -19.64 16.42
C PHE A 102 -3.07 -20.07 17.50
N ALA A 103 -4.22 -19.38 17.62
CA ALA A 103 -5.27 -19.70 18.57
C ALA A 103 -5.87 -21.10 18.36
N THR A 104 -5.84 -21.61 17.13
CA THR A 104 -6.31 -22.95 16.77
C THR A 104 -5.19 -24.00 16.74
N GLY A 105 -3.96 -23.63 17.09
CA GLY A 105 -2.80 -24.54 17.12
C GLY A 105 -2.30 -24.96 15.74
N LYS A 106 -2.65 -24.22 14.68
CA LYS A 106 -2.20 -24.48 13.32
C LYS A 106 -0.87 -23.80 13.04
N ASN A 107 0.04 -24.51 12.36
CA ASN A 107 1.32 -23.96 11.91
C ASN A 107 1.23 -23.24 10.55
N LEU A 108 0.08 -23.37 9.87
CA LEU A 108 -0.17 -22.80 8.54
C LEU A 108 -1.50 -22.04 8.58
N VAL A 109 -1.49 -20.81 8.07
CA VAL A 109 -2.69 -20.01 7.85
C VAL A 109 -3.41 -20.56 6.62
N ASP A 110 -4.56 -21.16 6.86
CA ASP A 110 -5.49 -21.65 5.85
C ASP A 110 -6.64 -20.67 5.62
N ASP A 111 -7.49 -20.98 4.64
CA ASP A 111 -8.66 -20.19 4.30
C ASP A 111 -9.60 -19.96 5.51
N THR A 112 -9.75 -20.97 6.38
CA THR A 112 -10.60 -20.85 7.58
C THR A 112 -10.06 -19.83 8.58
N SER A 113 -8.74 -19.80 8.79
CA SER A 113 -8.08 -18.86 9.69
C SER A 113 -8.12 -17.45 9.11
N ALA A 114 -7.99 -17.33 7.78
CA ALA A 114 -8.14 -16.07 7.08
C ALA A 114 -9.60 -15.56 7.09
N CYS A 115 -10.59 -16.43 6.94
CA CYS A 115 -12.00 -16.06 7.08
C CYS A 115 -12.33 -15.52 8.48
N ALA A 116 -11.79 -16.14 9.53
CA ALA A 116 -11.96 -15.67 10.90
C ALA A 116 -11.42 -14.25 11.10
N ALA A 117 -10.26 -13.95 10.50
CA ALA A 117 -9.69 -12.60 10.49
C ALA A 117 -10.58 -11.60 9.73
N VAL A 118 -11.16 -12.01 8.60
CA VAL A 118 -12.07 -11.16 7.82
C VAL A 118 -13.32 -10.79 8.63
N SER A 119 -13.93 -11.74 9.34
CA SER A 119 -15.11 -11.45 10.18
C SER A 119 -14.84 -10.41 11.26
N GLU A 120 -13.66 -10.46 11.89
CA GLU A 120 -13.30 -9.54 12.98
C GLU A 120 -13.00 -8.11 12.52
N VAL A 121 -12.67 -7.91 11.24
CA VAL A 121 -12.42 -6.57 10.64
C VAL A 121 -13.70 -5.88 10.18
N VAL A 122 -14.77 -6.66 9.94
CA VAL A 122 -16.04 -6.14 9.41
C VAL A 122 -17.00 -5.71 10.55
N ASP A 123 -16.75 -6.15 11.78
CA ASP A 123 -17.42 -5.68 13.01
C ASP A 123 -16.81 -4.37 13.54
#